data_AF-A0A915JRG6-F1
#
_entry.id   AF-A0A915JRG6-F1
#
_cell.length_a   1.000
_cell.length_b   1.000
_cell.length_c   1.000
_cell.angle_alpha   90.00
_cell.angle_beta   90.00
_cell.angle_gamma   90.00
#
_symmetry.space_group_name_H-M   'P 1'
#
loop_
_entity.id
_entity.type
_entity.pdbx_description
1 polymer ?
#
loop_
_entity_poly.entity_id
_entity_poly.type
_entity_poly.pdbx_seq_one_letter_code
_entity_poly.pdbx_strand_id
1 'polypeptide(L)'
;MVWLKIEKPFSFESFCKDATVSGLANFLETRDRNCKFVWIVANVVCISAAVVLCYSSIAYYLAYEVKTTMKVIGQDVEPNFPAITFCTTSLMRTSFKHNNTKYGSINSDIMSIYDPDEANETYSCKDTAVFPSDRFRTAFNNYYDYLTIYALTYQDMVLLCWFAGNRVPCTNDDRYFKLALTDLGPCFTFNEIRKTPSESGIFGR
;
A
#
# COMPACT_ATOMS: atom_id res chain seq x y z
N MET A 1 13.87 -15.41 -76.36
CA MET A 1 14.18 -16.83 -76.10
C MET A 1 14.29 -16.98 -74.58
N VAL A 2 13.17 -17.34 -73.93
CA VAL A 2 13.05 -17.40 -72.46
C VAL A 2 13.37 -18.83 -72.05
N TRP A 3 14.47 -19.00 -71.31
CA TRP A 3 14.82 -20.29 -70.71
C TRP A 3 13.91 -20.53 -69.51
N LEU A 4 12.93 -21.43 -69.66
CA LEU A 4 12.16 -21.97 -68.54
C LEU A 4 13.11 -22.76 -67.65
N LYS A 5 13.33 -22.25 -66.44
CA LYS A 5 14.08 -22.92 -65.37
C LYS A 5 13.23 -24.10 -64.91
N ILE A 6 13.56 -25.30 -65.37
CA ILE A 6 12.91 -26.53 -64.93
C ILE A 6 13.23 -26.69 -63.45
N GLU A 7 12.23 -26.45 -62.59
CA GLU A 7 12.32 -26.80 -61.17
C GLU A 7 12.51 -28.32 -61.08
N LYS A 8 13.65 -28.72 -60.50
CA LYS A 8 13.94 -30.14 -60.25
C LYS A 8 12.84 -30.71 -59.34
N PRO A 9 12.41 -31.96 -59.55
CA PRO A 9 11.44 -32.58 -58.66
C PRO A 9 11.96 -32.57 -57.22
N PHE A 10 11.07 -32.25 -56.27
CA PHE A 10 11.38 -32.23 -54.84
C PHE A 10 11.96 -33.59 -54.42
N SER A 11 13.27 -33.62 -54.15
CA SER A 11 13.92 -34.79 -53.58
C SER A 11 14.06 -34.58 -52.07
N PHE A 12 13.40 -35.44 -51.32
CA PHE A 12 13.48 -35.46 -49.86
C PHE A 12 14.93 -35.56 -49.36
N GLU A 13 15.80 -36.21 -50.14
CA GLU A 13 17.21 -36.36 -49.81
C GLU A 13 17.97 -35.03 -49.91
N SER A 14 17.70 -34.21 -50.94
CA SER A 14 18.29 -32.87 -51.03
C SER A 14 17.78 -31.94 -49.92
N PHE A 15 16.49 -32.02 -49.59
CA PHE A 15 15.91 -31.22 -48.52
C PHE A 15 16.53 -31.53 -47.15
N CYS A 16 16.73 -32.81 -46.83
CA CYS A 16 17.29 -33.19 -45.54
C CYS A 16 18.81 -32.95 -45.42
N LYS A 17 19.54 -32.84 -46.55
CA LYS A 17 20.95 -32.41 -46.59
C LYS A 17 21.10 -30.90 -46.40
N ASP A 18 20.16 -30.12 -46.93
CA ASP A 18 20.13 -28.66 -46.80
C ASP A 18 19.44 -28.19 -45.50
N ALA A 19 18.73 -29.08 -44.81
CA ALA A 19 18.08 -28.79 -43.54
C ALA A 19 19.11 -28.58 -42.42
N THR A 20 18.93 -27.51 -41.65
CA THR A 20 19.76 -27.19 -40.46
C THR A 20 19.45 -28.06 -39.24
N VAL A 21 18.52 -29.01 -39.37
CA VAL A 21 18.16 -29.93 -38.29
C VAL A 21 19.27 -30.99 -38.18
N SER A 22 20.12 -30.84 -37.16
CA SER A 22 21.37 -31.59 -36.99
C SER A 22 21.21 -33.12 -37.02
N GLY A 23 20.04 -33.65 -36.69
CA GLY A 23 19.81 -35.09 -36.69
C GLY A 23 19.23 -35.66 -37.98
N LEU A 24 18.79 -34.82 -38.94
CA LEU A 24 18.20 -35.28 -40.20
C LEU A 24 19.27 -35.63 -41.25
N ALA A 25 20.40 -34.89 -41.24
CA ALA A 25 21.55 -35.17 -42.09
C ALA A 25 22.19 -36.53 -41.76
N ASN A 26 22.37 -36.82 -40.46
CA ASN A 26 22.95 -38.09 -39.99
C ASN A 26 22.08 -39.31 -40.31
N PHE A 27 20.75 -39.14 -40.36
CA PHE A 27 19.82 -40.19 -40.78
C PHE A 27 20.00 -40.58 -42.25
N LEU A 28 20.29 -39.60 -43.12
CA LEU A 28 20.52 -39.85 -44.53
C LEU A 28 21.89 -40.48 -44.81
N GLU A 29 22.94 -40.05 -44.11
CA GLU A 29 24.31 -40.49 -44.34
C GLU A 29 24.58 -41.91 -43.83
N THR A 30 23.88 -42.34 -42.78
CA THR A 30 24.04 -43.66 -42.18
C THR A 30 23.49 -44.76 -43.10
N ARG A 31 24.28 -45.79 -43.45
CA ARG A 31 23.84 -46.89 -44.32
C ARG A 31 23.02 -47.97 -43.60
N ASP A 32 23.31 -48.21 -42.32
CA ASP A 32 22.71 -49.31 -41.54
C ASP A 32 21.30 -48.99 -41.04
N ARG A 33 20.38 -49.96 -41.21
CA ARG A 33 18.96 -49.82 -40.87
C ARG A 33 18.72 -49.60 -39.37
N ASN A 34 19.51 -50.25 -38.51
CA ASN A 34 19.38 -50.12 -37.06
C ASN A 34 19.87 -48.75 -36.57
N CYS A 35 20.98 -48.27 -37.10
CA CYS A 35 21.52 -46.95 -36.77
C CYS A 35 20.58 -45.83 -37.24
N LYS A 36 19.93 -45.99 -38.40
CA LYS A 36 18.86 -45.09 -38.87
C LYS A 36 17.68 -45.01 -37.89
N PHE A 37 17.25 -46.16 -37.36
CA PHE A 37 16.17 -46.21 -36.37
C PHE A 37 16.56 -45.46 -35.09
N VAL A 38 17.78 -45.68 -34.58
CA VAL A 38 18.31 -44.95 -33.41
C VAL A 38 18.33 -43.44 -33.66
N TRP A 39 18.77 -42.98 -34.83
CA TRP A 39 18.77 -41.56 -35.17
C TRP A 39 17.36 -40.96 -35.21
N ILE A 40 16.38 -41.67 -35.79
CA ILE A 40 14.98 -41.21 -35.77
C ILE A 40 14.48 -41.10 -34.33
N VAL A 41 14.66 -42.16 -33.53
CA VAL A 41 14.20 -42.19 -32.13
C VAL A 41 14.86 -41.04 -31.35
N ALA A 42 16.17 -40.83 -31.49
CA ALA A 42 16.88 -39.75 -30.82
C ALA A 42 16.35 -38.37 -31.23
N ASN A 43 16.10 -38.14 -32.52
CA ASN A 43 15.50 -36.88 -32.99
C ASN A 43 14.11 -36.66 -32.40
N VAL A 44 13.26 -37.69 -32.40
CA VAL A 44 11.90 -37.60 -31.85
C VAL A 44 11.94 -37.28 -30.36
N VAL A 45 12.83 -37.94 -29.60
CA VAL A 45 13.03 -37.67 -28.18
C VAL A 45 13.49 -36.22 -27.96
N CYS A 46 14.49 -35.75 -28.70
CA CYS A 46 14.98 -34.37 -28.60
C CYS A 46 13.89 -33.33 -28.93
N ILE A 47 13.09 -33.55 -29.98
CA ILE A 47 11.99 -32.66 -30.34
C ILE A 47 10.92 -32.64 -29.24
N SER A 48 10.54 -33.82 -28.72
CA SER A 48 9.55 -33.91 -27.65
C SER A 48 10.00 -33.18 -26.38
N ALA A 49 11.27 -33.34 -25.99
CA ALA A 49 11.85 -32.64 -24.86
C ALA A 49 11.86 -31.13 -25.07
N ALA A 50 12.22 -30.67 -26.28
CA ALA A 50 12.19 -29.25 -26.63
C ALA A 50 10.78 -28.66 -26.52
N VAL A 51 9.74 -29.36 -26.98
CA VAL A 51 8.35 -28.90 -26.86
C VAL A 51 7.94 -28.77 -25.40
N VAL A 52 8.26 -29.75 -24.56
CA VAL A 52 7.94 -29.71 -23.12
C VAL A 52 8.66 -28.55 -22.43
N LEU A 53 9.94 -28.34 -22.73
CA LEU A 53 10.71 -27.22 -22.17
C LEU A 53 10.15 -25.86 -22.61
N CYS A 54 9.81 -25.72 -23.89
CA CYS A 54 9.16 -24.51 -24.41
C CYS A 54 7.82 -24.24 -23.71
N TYR A 55 6.97 -25.27 -23.57
CA TYR A 55 5.69 -25.15 -22.86
C TYR A 55 5.89 -24.69 -21.41
N SER A 56 6.83 -25.32 -20.69
CA SER A 56 7.12 -24.96 -19.29
C SER A 56 7.63 -23.53 -19.15
N SER A 57 8.48 -23.07 -20.08
CA SER A 57 9.02 -21.71 -20.08
C SER A 57 7.95 -20.66 -20.38
N ILE A 58 7.06 -20.95 -21.34
CA ILE A 58 5.92 -20.08 -21.66
C ILE A 58 4.96 -20.03 -20.48
N ALA A 59 4.64 -21.17 -19.86
CA ALA A 59 3.77 -21.22 -18.69
C ALA A 59 4.37 -20.44 -17.52
N TYR A 60 5.67 -20.56 -17.26
CA TYR A 60 6.37 -19.78 -16.23
C TYR A 60 6.35 -18.27 -16.53
N TYR A 61 6.57 -17.88 -17.79
CA TYR A 61 6.49 -16.48 -18.20
C TYR A 61 5.07 -15.91 -18.03
N LEU A 62 4.05 -16.68 -18.40
CA LEU A 62 2.64 -16.30 -18.25
C LEU A 62 2.13 -16.39 -16.81
N ALA A 63 2.86 -17.05 -15.90
CA ALA A 63 2.53 -17.08 -14.48
C ALA A 63 2.84 -15.75 -13.78
N TYR A 64 3.56 -14.82 -14.44
CA TYR A 64 3.91 -13.49 -13.92
C TYR A 64 4.48 -13.53 -12.50
N GLU A 65 5.36 -14.49 -12.21
CA GLU A 65 5.97 -14.60 -10.88
C GLU A 65 6.82 -13.37 -10.55
N VAL A 66 6.48 -12.69 -9.47
CA VAL A 66 7.21 -11.50 -8.99
C VAL A 66 8.20 -11.93 -7.91
N LYS A 67 9.50 -11.66 -8.13
CA LYS A 67 10.53 -11.84 -7.12
C LYS A 67 10.86 -10.50 -6.45
N THR A 68 10.68 -10.43 -5.15
CA THR A 68 11.05 -9.25 -4.35
C THR A 68 12.45 -9.44 -3.78
N THR A 69 13.34 -8.47 -4.01
CA THR A 69 14.67 -8.44 -3.40
C THR A 69 14.72 -7.29 -2.41
N MET A 70 14.97 -7.60 -1.13
CA MET A 70 15.14 -6.60 -0.09
C MET A 70 16.63 -6.28 0.05
N LYS A 71 16.98 -4.99 0.01
CA LYS A 71 18.32 -4.50 0.31
C LYS A 71 18.21 -3.46 1.41
N VAL A 72 18.98 -3.63 2.48
CA VAL A 72 19.16 -2.60 3.50
C VAL A 72 20.32 -1.73 3.04
N ILE A 73 19.99 -0.54 2.55
CA ILE A 73 21.00 0.45 2.16
C ILE A 73 21.33 1.24 3.42
N GLY A 74 22.58 1.18 3.87
CA GLY A 74 23.09 2.09 4.89
C GLY A 74 22.95 3.51 4.33
N GLN A 75 22.14 4.34 4.98
CA GLN A 75 21.76 5.63 4.44
C GLN A 75 22.92 6.62 4.61
N ASP A 76 23.63 6.94 3.53
CA ASP A 76 24.65 8.01 3.51
C ASP A 76 24.03 9.42 3.54
N VAL A 77 22.70 9.51 3.47
CA VAL A 77 21.93 10.77 3.49
C VAL A 77 21.00 10.73 4.69
N GLU A 78 20.97 11.81 5.46
CA GLU A 78 20.09 11.98 6.61
C GLU A 78 18.62 11.76 6.17
N PRO A 79 17.91 10.74 6.69
CA PRO A 79 16.55 10.45 6.27
C PRO A 79 15.63 11.61 6.61
N ASN A 80 14.69 11.92 5.71
CA ASN A 80 13.58 12.80 6.03
C ASN A 80 12.82 12.22 7.22
N PHE A 81 12.73 13.01 8.29
CA PHE A 81 11.95 12.61 9.45
C PHE A 81 10.47 12.45 9.05
N PRO A 82 9.79 11.36 9.46
CA PRO A 82 8.41 11.14 9.07
C PRO A 82 7.47 12.16 9.73
N ALA A 83 6.25 12.25 9.18
CA ALA A 83 5.17 12.90 9.88
C ALA A 83 4.71 12.03 11.06
N ILE A 84 4.51 12.64 12.22
CA ILE A 84 4.08 11.93 13.44
C ILE A 84 2.72 12.46 13.85
N THR A 85 1.69 11.63 13.74
CA THR A 85 0.35 11.94 14.21
C THR A 85 0.11 11.30 15.57
N PHE A 86 -0.33 12.10 16.53
CA PHE A 86 -0.73 11.63 17.85
C PHE A 86 -2.13 12.14 18.19
N CYS A 87 -2.87 11.30 18.91
CA CYS A 87 -4.25 11.54 19.33
C CYS A 87 -4.35 11.27 20.82
N THR A 88 -5.20 12.02 21.51
CA THR A 88 -5.66 11.64 22.85
C THR A 88 -6.70 10.53 22.71
N THR A 89 -6.68 9.55 23.63
CA THR A 89 -7.76 8.55 23.73
C THR A 89 -9.03 9.15 24.33
N SER A 90 -8.90 10.22 25.12
CA SER A 90 -10.04 11.01 25.57
C SER A 90 -10.47 11.96 24.46
N LEU A 91 -11.69 11.76 23.95
CA LEU A 91 -12.31 12.61 22.93
C LEU A 91 -12.49 14.06 23.40
N MET A 92 -12.69 14.28 24.71
CA MET A 92 -13.02 15.60 25.27
C MET A 92 -12.29 15.86 26.58
N ARG A 93 -12.16 17.14 26.96
CA ARG A 93 -11.59 17.50 28.27
C ARG A 93 -12.61 17.25 29.38
N THR A 94 -12.14 16.64 30.48
CA THR A 94 -12.95 16.43 31.68
C THR A 94 -13.41 17.73 32.35
N SER A 95 -12.72 18.86 32.12
CA SER A 95 -13.18 20.17 32.62
C SER A 95 -14.45 20.69 31.94
N PHE A 96 -14.70 20.29 30.69
CA PHE A 96 -15.93 20.63 29.96
C PHE A 96 -17.06 19.64 30.22
N LYS A 97 -16.77 18.50 30.87
CA LYS A 97 -17.77 17.50 31.30
C LYS A 97 -18.80 18.07 32.29
N HIS A 98 -18.48 19.15 33.01
CA HIS A 98 -19.26 19.64 34.16
C HIS A 98 -19.95 20.99 33.94
N ASN A 99 -19.59 21.74 32.90
CA ASN A 99 -20.16 23.07 32.71
C ASN A 99 -21.46 22.98 31.92
N ASN A 100 -22.54 23.52 32.47
CA ASN A 100 -23.94 23.47 32.02
C ASN A 100 -24.16 24.25 30.69
N THR A 101 -23.31 23.92 29.72
CA THR A 101 -23.20 24.54 28.41
C THR A 101 -24.18 23.86 27.47
N LYS A 102 -24.53 24.57 26.39
CA LYS A 102 -25.46 24.12 25.33
C LYS A 102 -25.15 22.71 24.78
N TYR A 103 -23.93 22.20 25.00
CA TYR A 103 -23.47 20.90 24.52
C TYR A 103 -23.04 19.90 25.61
N GLY A 104 -23.24 20.22 26.91
CA GLY A 104 -22.91 19.31 28.01
C GLY A 104 -23.74 18.01 27.98
N SER A 105 -25.01 18.09 27.54
CA SER A 105 -25.86 16.91 27.36
C SER A 105 -25.42 16.01 26.20
N ILE A 106 -24.78 16.56 25.18
CA ILE A 106 -24.28 15.78 24.04
C ILE A 106 -23.08 14.92 24.45
N ASN A 107 -22.28 15.40 25.42
CA ASN A 107 -21.15 14.63 25.93
C ASN A 107 -21.60 13.43 26.79
N SER A 108 -22.60 13.57 27.66
CA SER A 108 -23.16 12.43 28.40
C SER A 108 -23.80 11.42 27.45
N ASP A 109 -24.47 11.91 26.40
CA ASP A 109 -25.12 11.08 25.39
C ASP A 109 -24.10 10.30 24.54
N ILE A 110 -23.03 10.95 24.06
CA ILE A 110 -21.95 10.28 23.31
C ILE A 110 -21.19 9.28 24.21
N MET A 111 -20.92 9.66 25.47
CA MET A 111 -20.21 8.77 26.40
C MET A 111 -21.05 7.52 26.72
N SER A 112 -22.37 7.65 26.85
CA SER A 112 -23.26 6.49 27.06
C SER A 112 -23.28 5.49 25.89
N ILE A 113 -22.91 5.94 24.68
CA ILE A 113 -22.83 5.08 23.47
C ILE A 113 -21.48 4.38 23.39
N TYR A 114 -20.39 5.03 23.81
CA TYR A 114 -19.02 4.50 23.68
C TYR A 114 -18.52 3.77 24.92
N ASP A 115 -18.88 4.22 26.13
CA ASP A 115 -18.50 3.60 27.40
C ASP A 115 -19.62 3.78 28.47
N PRO A 116 -20.57 2.84 28.54
CA PRO A 116 -21.72 2.95 29.44
C PRO A 116 -21.35 2.79 30.92
N ASP A 117 -20.19 2.20 31.24
CA ASP A 117 -19.78 1.93 32.61
C ASP A 117 -19.11 3.18 33.24
N GLU A 118 -18.26 3.90 32.50
CA GLU A 118 -17.65 5.17 32.95
C GLU A 118 -18.71 6.30 33.08
N ALA A 119 -19.74 6.26 32.24
CA ALA A 119 -20.84 7.22 32.25
C ALA A 119 -21.62 7.20 33.57
N ASN A 120 -21.84 6.03 34.17
CA ASN A 120 -22.62 5.85 35.40
C ASN A 120 -21.89 6.30 36.67
N GLU A 121 -20.56 6.23 36.70
CA GLU A 121 -19.76 6.67 37.86
C GLU A 121 -19.52 8.18 37.84
N THR A 122 -19.30 8.76 36.66
CA THR A 122 -18.96 10.19 36.51
C THR A 122 -20.21 11.07 36.52
N TYR A 123 -21.31 10.54 36.00
CA TYR A 123 -22.60 11.20 35.97
C TYR A 123 -23.58 10.28 36.68
N SER A 124 -24.20 10.74 37.75
CA SER A 124 -25.36 10.07 38.33
C SER A 124 -26.55 10.17 37.35
N CYS A 125 -26.42 9.59 36.16
CA CYS A 125 -27.43 9.51 35.11
C CYS A 125 -28.48 8.46 35.52
N LYS A 126 -29.27 8.82 36.53
CA LYS A 126 -30.43 8.04 36.98
C LYS A 126 -31.67 8.29 36.14
N ASP A 127 -31.63 9.25 35.22
CA ASP A 127 -32.73 9.50 34.30
C ASP A 127 -32.41 8.84 32.96
N THR A 128 -33.19 7.81 32.65
CA THR A 128 -33.35 7.29 31.29
C THR A 128 -33.75 8.45 30.37
N ALA A 129 -32.78 9.05 29.69
CA ALA A 129 -33.02 10.14 28.77
C ALA A 129 -33.80 9.60 27.58
N VAL A 130 -35.10 9.95 27.50
CA VAL A 130 -35.87 9.86 26.27
C VAL A 130 -35.22 10.81 25.27
N PHE A 131 -34.50 10.25 24.31
CA PHE A 131 -33.72 10.96 23.30
C PHE A 131 -34.61 11.90 22.45
N PRO A 132 -34.49 13.25 22.56
CA PRO A 132 -35.13 14.15 21.62
C PRO A 132 -34.23 14.23 20.38
N SER A 133 -34.61 13.52 19.33
CA SER A 133 -33.89 13.40 18.04
C SER A 133 -33.44 14.73 17.43
N ASP A 134 -34.14 15.83 17.74
CA ASP A 134 -33.84 17.15 17.18
C ASP A 134 -32.59 17.83 17.78
N ARG A 135 -32.20 17.49 19.03
CA ARG A 135 -30.99 18.04 19.67
C ARG A 135 -29.72 17.38 19.16
N PHE A 136 -29.77 16.07 18.90
CA PHE A 136 -28.69 15.37 18.20
C PHE A 136 -28.50 15.93 16.80
N ARG A 137 -29.59 16.15 16.05
CA ARG A 137 -29.49 16.65 14.68
C ARG A 137 -28.81 18.03 14.59
N THR A 138 -29.04 18.92 15.56
CA THR A 138 -28.35 20.22 15.61
C THR A 138 -26.92 20.15 16.10
N ALA A 139 -26.58 19.18 16.97
CA ALA A 139 -25.20 18.88 17.38
C ALA A 139 -24.34 18.35 16.23
N PHE A 140 -24.91 17.45 15.42
CA PHE A 140 -24.24 16.87 14.27
C PHE A 140 -24.02 17.87 13.13
N ASN A 141 -24.92 18.85 12.97
CA ASN A 141 -24.79 19.86 11.92
C ASN A 141 -23.50 20.69 12.02
N ASN A 142 -22.96 20.88 13.24
CA ASN A 142 -21.65 21.50 13.48
C ASN A 142 -20.76 20.59 14.34
N TYR A 143 -20.74 19.28 14.04
CA TYR A 143 -19.91 18.30 14.76
C TYR A 143 -18.41 18.68 14.75
N TYR A 144 -17.94 19.29 13.66
CA TYR A 144 -16.57 19.77 13.53
C TYR A 144 -16.24 20.92 14.48
N ASP A 145 -17.11 21.91 14.60
CA ASP A 145 -16.94 23.02 15.56
C ASP A 145 -16.99 22.49 17.00
N TYR A 146 -17.87 21.52 17.25
CA TYR A 146 -17.99 20.88 18.55
C TYR A 146 -16.69 20.17 18.94
N LEU A 147 -16.14 19.31 18.07
CA LEU A 147 -14.89 18.61 18.34
C LEU A 147 -13.70 19.58 18.49
N THR A 148 -13.63 20.65 17.69
CA THR A 148 -12.51 21.59 17.76
C THR A 148 -12.52 22.48 19.00
N ILE A 149 -13.71 22.80 19.54
CA ILE A 149 -13.86 23.63 20.75
C ILE A 149 -13.66 22.83 22.03
N TYR A 150 -14.19 21.60 22.11
CA TYR A 150 -14.25 20.83 23.35
C TYR A 150 -13.14 19.77 23.51
N ALA A 151 -12.38 19.51 22.46
CA ALA A 151 -11.26 18.59 22.55
C ALA A 151 -10.05 19.17 23.26
N LEU A 152 -9.14 18.26 23.61
CA LEU A 152 -7.85 18.59 24.18
C LEU A 152 -6.97 19.21 23.08
N THR A 153 -6.44 20.42 23.31
CA THR A 153 -5.43 21.01 22.42
C THR A 153 -4.07 20.39 22.71
N TYR A 154 -3.20 20.36 21.70
CA TYR A 154 -1.85 19.83 21.89
C TYR A 154 -1.01 20.59 22.92
N GLN A 155 -1.31 21.86 23.20
CA GLN A 155 -0.63 22.62 24.25
C GLN A 155 -0.85 22.03 25.64
N ASP A 156 -2.02 21.42 25.86
CA ASP A 156 -2.34 20.76 27.13
C ASP A 156 -1.78 19.32 27.19
N MET A 157 -1.47 18.73 26.03
CA MET A 157 -0.91 17.38 25.92
C MET A 157 0.62 17.37 25.91
N VAL A 158 1.24 18.34 25.25
CA VAL A 158 2.68 18.35 24.93
C VAL A 158 3.39 19.42 25.75
N LEU A 159 3.94 19.01 26.90
CA LEU A 159 4.66 19.89 27.80
C LEU A 159 6.02 20.35 27.24
N LEU A 160 6.70 19.48 26.48
CA LEU A 160 8.03 19.72 25.92
C LEU A 160 8.15 19.07 24.54
N CYS A 161 8.72 19.80 23.58
CA CYS A 161 9.01 19.30 22.23
C CYS A 161 10.45 19.65 21.82
N TRP A 162 11.19 18.64 21.38
CA TRP A 162 12.57 18.76 20.91
C TRP A 162 12.72 17.98 19.61
N PHE A 163 13.34 18.61 18.61
CA PHE A 163 13.56 18.02 17.30
C PHE A 163 14.95 18.39 16.77
N ALA A 164 15.73 17.39 16.32
CA ALA A 164 17.09 17.58 15.80
C ALA A 164 17.99 18.44 16.72
N GLY A 165 17.89 18.25 18.04
CA GLY A 165 18.65 19.02 19.04
C GLY A 165 18.13 20.44 19.31
N ASN A 166 17.12 20.91 18.57
CA ASN A 166 16.50 22.21 18.77
C ASN A 166 15.19 22.09 19.55
N ARG A 167 14.94 23.03 20.46
CA ARG A 167 13.64 23.14 21.13
C ARG A 167 12.62 23.73 20.15
N VAL A 168 11.57 22.97 19.86
CA VAL A 168 10.46 23.44 19.03
C VAL A 168 9.44 24.11 19.96
N PRO A 169 9.00 25.35 19.67
CA PRO A 169 7.98 25.99 20.48
C PRO A 169 6.65 25.23 20.36
N CYS A 170 6.13 24.74 21.49
CA CYS A 170 4.77 24.18 21.61
C CYS A 170 3.70 25.30 21.60
N THR A 171 3.85 26.28 20.71
CA THR A 171 2.94 27.43 20.56
C THR A 171 1.90 27.10 19.49
N ASN A 172 0.73 27.76 19.51
CA ASN A 172 -0.42 27.67 18.57
C ASN A 172 -0.09 28.00 17.09
N ASP A 173 1.04 27.51 16.61
CA ASP A 173 1.58 27.78 15.31
C ASP A 173 1.40 26.54 14.46
N ASP A 174 0.47 26.62 13.52
CA ASP A 174 0.12 25.55 12.57
C ASP A 174 1.29 25.13 11.66
N ARG A 175 2.44 25.82 11.77
CA ARG A 175 3.71 25.44 11.11
C ARG A 175 4.32 24.17 11.66
N TYR A 176 4.12 23.84 12.94
CA TYR A 176 4.76 22.68 13.58
C TYR A 176 3.81 21.52 13.80
N PHE A 177 2.63 21.81 14.34
CA PHE A 177 1.59 20.83 14.62
C PHE A 177 0.31 21.24 13.90
N LYS A 178 -0.18 20.35 13.05
CA LYS A 178 -1.43 20.58 12.31
C LYS A 178 -2.53 19.67 12.82
N LEU A 179 -3.74 20.22 12.97
CA LEU A 179 -4.92 19.46 13.32
C LEU A 179 -5.27 18.47 12.19
N ALA A 180 -5.38 17.19 12.54
CA ALA A 180 -5.86 16.12 11.69
C ALA A 180 -7.08 15.48 12.37
N LEU A 181 -8.20 15.42 11.66
CA LEU A 181 -9.40 14.77 12.16
C LEU A 181 -9.38 13.30 11.77
N THR A 182 -9.49 12.43 12.76
CA THR A 182 -9.51 10.98 12.59
C THR A 182 -10.74 10.39 13.26
N ASP A 183 -10.92 9.08 13.16
CA ASP A 183 -12.00 8.37 13.86
C ASP A 183 -11.85 8.45 15.40
N LEU A 184 -10.64 8.72 15.90
CA LEU A 184 -10.37 8.99 17.32
C LEU A 184 -10.67 10.45 17.72
N GLY A 185 -11.19 11.25 16.80
CA GLY A 185 -11.43 12.67 16.97
C GLY A 185 -10.24 13.53 16.55
N PRO A 186 -10.08 14.72 17.15
CA PRO A 186 -9.04 15.68 16.77
C PRO A 186 -7.66 15.25 17.27
N CYS A 187 -6.76 15.07 16.31
CA CYS A 187 -5.37 14.66 16.49
C CYS A 187 -4.43 15.74 15.96
N PHE A 188 -3.14 15.62 16.26
CA PHE A 188 -2.14 16.57 15.83
C PHE A 188 -0.99 15.85 15.11
N THR A 189 -0.63 16.38 13.95
CA THR A 189 0.45 15.85 13.11
C THR A 189 1.63 16.80 13.14
N PHE A 190 2.77 16.30 13.61
CA PHE A 190 4.06 16.96 13.52
C PHE A 190 4.73 16.66 12.17
N ASN A 191 5.41 17.66 11.60
CA ASN A 191 6.20 17.52 10.37
C ASN A 191 5.39 16.99 9.16
N GLU A 192 4.16 17.50 8.99
CA GLU A 192 3.35 17.21 7.80
C GLU A 192 3.96 17.90 6.56
N ILE A 193 4.57 17.11 5.67
CA ILE A 193 5.08 17.61 4.39
C ILE A 193 3.87 17.97 3.50
N ARG A 194 3.62 19.27 3.28
CA ARG A 194 2.59 19.69 2.32
C ARG A 194 3.01 19.26 0.91
N LYS A 195 2.13 18.55 0.21
CA LYS A 195 2.23 18.37 -1.25
C LYS A 195 1.85 19.67 -1.96
N THR A 196 2.58 20.75 -1.73
CA THR A 196 2.55 21.94 -2.58
C THR A 196 3.73 21.88 -3.54
N PRO A 197 3.62 22.33 -4.81
CA PRO A 197 4.64 22.09 -5.84
C PRO A 197 5.99 22.80 -5.63
N SER A 198 6.23 23.48 -4.49
CA SER A 198 7.40 24.36 -4.36
C SER A 198 8.05 24.46 -2.97
N GLU A 199 7.64 23.68 -1.96
CA GLU A 199 8.29 23.76 -0.65
C GLU A 199 8.49 22.37 -0.06
N SER A 200 9.74 21.92 -0.04
CA SER A 200 10.24 20.94 0.91
C SER A 200 9.83 21.37 2.32
N GLY A 201 9.45 20.41 3.16
CA GLY A 201 8.96 20.68 4.52
C GLY A 201 9.91 21.61 5.29
N ILE A 202 9.37 22.31 6.28
CA ILE A 202 10.08 23.33 7.08
C ILE A 202 11.38 22.78 7.74
N PHE A 203 11.55 21.45 7.80
CA PHE A 203 12.74 20.75 8.29
C PHE A 203 13.43 19.83 7.27
N GLY A 204 13.00 19.84 6.01
CA GLY A 204 13.79 19.26 4.92
C GLY A 204 14.88 20.25 4.56
N ARG A 205 16.12 19.99 4.99
CA ARG A 205 17.29 20.66 4.41
C ARG A 205 17.49 20.19 2.97
#